data_AF-A0A812JXN0-F1
#
_entry.id   AF-A0A812JXN0-F1
#
_cell.length_a   1.000
_cell.length_b   1.000
_cell.length_c   1.000
_cell.angle_alpha   90.00
_cell.angle_beta   90.00
_cell.angle_gamma   90.00
#
_symmetry.space_group_name_H-M   'P 1'
#
loop_
_entity.id
_entity.type
_entity.pdbx_description
1 polymer ?
#
loop_
_entity_poly.entity_id
_entity_poly.type
_entity_poly.pdbx_seq_one_letter_code
_entity_poly.pdbx_strand_id
1 'polypeptide(L)'
;ELAYTLEYPSEKLSFRHHFSSLLLSGDWSLTLLELGSLGSLVAAAWLLPGEKVNVPGSWTLKELAAFLCTKAAVTRLYNTYLEAIFFTFPRFRTQPPKEHALKEKKDLCGRDMEQLQTILFHDRLTLLSQFAFNVGLYYAIPGYYPAATDVVAPLHERALRLVGNHYLMSFGMYWMHRALHVVPFLWDNIHSYHHWAKHPLSRNTYDDHWLDNFGNAVVGHFCAQ
;
A
#
# COMPACT_ATOMS: atom_id res chain seq x y z
N GLU A 1 12.38 10.11 -37.41
CA GLU A 1 12.59 9.48 -36.10
C GLU A 1 12.24 10.50 -35.01
N LEU A 2 11.31 10.18 -34.11
CA LEU A 2 11.07 11.03 -32.93
C LEU A 2 12.22 10.77 -31.95
N ALA A 3 13.15 11.72 -31.86
CA ALA A 3 14.24 11.69 -30.90
C ALA A 3 13.65 11.67 -29.49
N TYR A 4 13.91 10.61 -28.73
CA TYR A 4 13.55 10.55 -27.32
C TYR A 4 14.41 11.56 -26.56
N THR A 5 13.84 12.70 -26.20
CA THR A 5 14.50 13.67 -25.33
C THR A 5 14.37 13.21 -23.90
N LEU A 6 15.52 13.05 -23.24
CA LEU A 6 15.57 12.76 -21.82
C LEU A 6 15.37 14.08 -21.09
N GLU A 7 14.12 14.53 -21.01
CA GLU A 7 13.77 15.60 -20.08
C GLU A 7 13.68 14.98 -18.69
N TYR A 8 14.81 15.00 -17.97
CA TYR A 8 14.70 15.14 -16.52
C TYR A 8 13.82 16.36 -16.27
N PRO A 9 12.86 16.31 -15.32
CA PRO A 9 12.05 17.48 -15.00
C PRO A 9 12.99 18.68 -14.87
N SER A 10 12.78 19.69 -15.71
CA SER A 10 13.83 20.63 -16.12
C SER A 10 14.27 21.63 -15.05
N GLU A 11 13.84 21.44 -13.80
CA GLU A 11 14.13 22.33 -12.69
C GLU A 11 14.18 21.51 -11.39
N LYS A 12 14.73 22.12 -10.32
CA LYS A 12 14.59 21.63 -8.95
C LYS A 12 13.10 21.37 -8.68
N LEU A 13 12.66 20.11 -8.80
CA LEU A 13 11.31 19.71 -8.41
C LEU A 13 11.07 20.21 -6.99
N SER A 14 10.08 21.08 -6.82
CA SER A 14 9.63 21.46 -5.49
C SER A 14 9.09 20.21 -4.80
N PHE A 15 9.22 20.10 -3.48
CA PHE A 15 8.64 19.01 -2.66
C PHE A 15 7.16 18.73 -2.99
N ARG A 16 6.43 19.74 -3.47
CA ARG A 16 5.02 19.62 -3.89
C ARG A 16 4.79 18.80 -5.18
N HIS A 17 5.84 18.56 -5.96
CA HIS A 17 5.80 17.81 -7.21
C HIS A 17 6.23 16.35 -7.01
N HIS A 18 6.77 16.02 -5.82
CA HIS A 18 7.05 14.64 -5.42
C HIS A 18 5.72 13.90 -5.19
N PHE A 19 5.62 12.69 -5.73
CA PHE A 19 4.39 11.90 -5.70
C PHE A 19 4.12 11.30 -4.32
N SER A 20 5.15 11.16 -3.50
CA SER A 20 5.09 10.61 -2.15
C SER A 20 5.30 11.74 -1.13
N SER A 21 4.20 12.28 -0.61
CA SER A 21 4.26 13.31 0.43
C SER A 21 4.08 12.70 1.82
N LEU A 22 4.87 13.19 2.78
CA LEU A 22 4.68 12.85 4.20
C LEU A 22 3.28 13.29 4.70
N LEU A 23 2.72 14.33 4.09
CA LEU A 23 1.51 14.99 4.54
C LEU A 23 0.28 14.67 3.66
N LEU A 24 0.51 14.36 2.38
CA LEU A 24 -0.53 14.14 1.38
C LEU A 24 -0.37 12.75 0.76
N SER A 25 -1.47 12.04 0.60
CA SER A 25 -1.53 10.88 -0.29
C SER A 25 -1.39 11.38 -1.75
N GLY A 26 -1.28 10.49 -2.74
CA GLY A 26 -0.95 10.92 -4.12
C GLY A 26 -1.99 11.81 -4.80
N ASP A 27 -3.16 12.00 -4.22
CA ASP A 27 -4.02 13.15 -4.49
C ASP A 27 -4.79 13.61 -3.23
N TRP A 28 -5.47 14.76 -3.35
CA TRP A 28 -6.30 15.32 -2.29
C TRP A 28 -7.53 14.45 -1.94
N SER A 29 -8.17 13.84 -2.93
CA SER A 29 -9.34 12.98 -2.70
C SER A 29 -8.97 11.74 -1.88
N LEU A 30 -7.83 11.12 -2.16
CA LEU A 30 -7.29 9.97 -1.45
C LEU A 30 -6.84 10.39 -0.05
N THR A 31 -6.24 11.57 0.09
CA THR A 31 -5.91 12.13 1.41
C THR A 31 -7.17 12.31 2.26
N LEU A 32 -8.23 12.90 1.70
CA LEU A 32 -9.51 13.07 2.40
C LEU A 32 -10.17 11.72 2.73
N LEU A 33 -10.07 10.74 1.83
CA LEU A 33 -10.58 9.39 2.05
C LEU A 33 -9.86 8.70 3.20
N GLU A 34 -8.53 8.76 3.22
CA GLU A 34 -7.70 8.21 4.28
C GLU A 34 -8.00 8.86 5.64
N LEU A 35 -8.06 10.20 5.67
CA LEU A 35 -8.41 10.95 6.86
C LEU A 35 -9.85 10.65 7.33
N GLY A 36 -10.79 10.49 6.40
CA GLY A 36 -12.16 10.12 6.71
C GLY A 36 -12.26 8.71 7.30
N SER A 37 -11.60 7.73 6.69
CA SER A 37 -11.58 6.34 7.15
C SER A 37 -10.89 6.20 8.51
N LEU A 38 -9.65 6.68 8.65
CA LEU A 38 -8.91 6.60 9.91
C LEU A 38 -9.55 7.50 10.99
N GLY A 39 -9.97 8.71 10.61
CA GLY A 39 -10.58 9.67 11.52
C GLY A 39 -11.93 9.18 12.06
N SER A 40 -12.76 8.54 11.22
CA SER A 40 -14.02 7.94 11.69
C SER A 40 -13.79 6.76 12.63
N LEU A 41 -12.79 5.92 12.35
CA LEU A 41 -12.39 4.83 13.25
C LEU A 41 -11.89 5.36 14.60
N VAL A 42 -11.02 6.37 14.59
CA VAL A 42 -10.53 7.04 15.81
C VAL A 42 -11.71 7.67 16.56
N ALA A 43 -12.59 8.40 15.88
CA ALA A 43 -13.75 9.00 16.51
C ALA A 43 -14.65 7.93 17.17
N ALA A 44 -14.92 6.83 16.48
CA ALA A 44 -15.67 5.71 17.04
C ALA A 44 -14.98 5.11 18.27
N ALA A 45 -13.66 4.91 18.22
CA ALA A 45 -12.87 4.35 19.32
C ALA A 45 -12.85 5.22 20.58
N TRP A 46 -12.96 6.54 20.44
CA TRP A 46 -12.86 7.49 21.55
C TRP A 46 -14.19 8.03 22.06
N LEU A 47 -15.20 8.16 21.18
CA LEU A 47 -16.48 8.80 21.50
C LEU A 47 -17.58 7.79 21.84
N LEU A 48 -17.47 6.54 21.39
CA LEU A 48 -18.47 5.51 21.68
C LEU A 48 -18.10 4.72 22.93
N PRO A 49 -19.09 4.23 23.70
CA PRO A 49 -18.83 3.37 24.86
C PRO A 49 -18.07 2.11 24.45
N GLY A 50 -16.98 1.79 25.16
CA GLY A 50 -16.12 0.64 24.85
C GLY A 50 -16.88 -0.68 24.79
N GLU A 51 -17.89 -0.86 25.65
CA GLU A 51 -18.78 -2.04 25.66
C GLU A 51 -19.55 -2.27 24.35
N LYS A 52 -19.73 -1.22 23.54
CA LYS A 52 -20.45 -1.29 22.25
C LYS A 52 -19.54 -1.51 21.05
N VAL A 53 -18.25 -1.21 21.18
CA VAL A 53 -17.31 -1.16 20.05
C VAL A 53 -16.11 -2.09 20.20
N ASN A 54 -15.81 -2.52 21.42
CA ASN A 54 -14.75 -3.47 21.68
C ASN A 54 -15.25 -4.89 21.45
N VAL A 55 -14.44 -5.69 20.77
CA VAL A 55 -14.74 -7.10 20.52
C VAL A 55 -14.04 -7.93 21.60
N PRO A 56 -14.77 -8.77 22.37
CA PRO A 56 -14.16 -9.60 23.41
C PRO A 56 -13.03 -10.49 22.87
N GLY A 57 -11.94 -10.57 23.62
CA GLY A 57 -10.75 -11.35 23.25
C GLY A 57 -9.83 -10.68 22.22
N SER A 58 -10.26 -9.58 21.60
CA SER A 58 -9.43 -8.80 20.69
C SER A 58 -8.77 -7.62 21.41
N TRP A 59 -7.84 -6.94 20.72
CA TRP A 59 -7.49 -5.54 20.97
C TRP A 59 -8.75 -4.69 21.18
N THR A 60 -8.63 -3.61 21.94
CA THR A 60 -9.65 -2.56 21.96
C THR A 60 -9.71 -1.85 20.61
N LEU A 61 -10.84 -1.19 20.32
CA LEU A 61 -10.96 -0.41 19.08
C LEU A 61 -9.93 0.74 19.03
N LYS A 62 -9.50 1.23 20.20
CA LYS A 62 -8.43 2.24 20.32
C LYS A 62 -7.08 1.71 19.88
N GLU A 63 -6.73 0.48 20.27
CA GLU A 63 -5.48 -0.17 19.88
C GLU A 63 -5.47 -0.48 18.38
N LEU A 64 -6.60 -0.98 17.83
CA LEU A 64 -6.71 -1.16 16.37
C LEU A 64 -6.58 0.16 15.62
N ALA A 65 -7.26 1.22 16.08
CA ALA A 65 -7.17 2.54 15.47
C ALA A 65 -5.74 3.09 15.51
N ALA A 66 -5.06 2.97 16.65
CA ALA A 66 -3.66 3.35 16.78
C ALA A 66 -2.76 2.57 15.83
N PHE A 67 -2.93 1.25 15.76
CA PHE A 67 -2.18 0.39 14.84
C PHE A 67 -2.35 0.81 13.38
N LEU A 68 -3.59 1.02 12.92
CA LEU A 68 -3.85 1.42 11.53
C LEU A 68 -3.32 2.82 11.21
N CYS A 69 -3.43 3.77 12.15
CA CYS A 69 -2.80 5.10 12.01
C CYS A 69 -1.28 5.02 11.95
N THR A 70 -0.64 4.21 12.79
CA THR A 70 0.80 3.98 12.77
C THR A 70 1.23 3.32 11.46
N LYS A 71 0.50 2.29 11.00
CA LYS A 71 0.75 1.64 9.70
C LYS A 71 0.71 2.66 8.56
N ALA A 72 -0.30 3.53 8.53
CA ALA A 72 -0.43 4.59 7.52
C ALA A 72 0.77 5.56 7.57
N ALA A 73 1.15 6.02 8.77
CA ALA A 73 2.30 6.91 8.95
C ALA A 73 3.63 6.27 8.50
N VAL A 74 3.86 5.00 8.87
CA VAL A 74 5.06 4.24 8.46
C VAL A 74 5.08 4.06 6.95
N THR A 75 3.96 3.72 6.33
CA THR A 75 3.85 3.54 4.88
C THR A 75 4.19 4.83 4.14
N ARG A 76 3.63 5.96 4.58
CA ARG A 76 3.94 7.28 4.00
C ARG A 76 5.42 7.63 4.15
N LEU A 77 5.98 7.47 5.35
CA LEU A 77 7.38 7.74 5.62
C LEU A 77 8.29 6.91 4.72
N TYR A 78 8.00 5.61 4.60
CA TYR A 78 8.78 4.68 3.81
C TYR A 78 8.67 4.97 2.31
N ASN A 79 7.46 5.22 1.80
CA ASN A 79 7.25 5.55 0.39
C ASN A 79 7.95 6.86 0.00
N THR A 80 7.85 7.91 0.82
CA THR A 80 8.59 9.16 0.62
C THR A 80 10.10 8.96 0.67
N TYR A 81 10.59 8.15 1.62
CA TYR A 81 12.02 7.83 1.69
C TYR A 81 12.51 7.14 0.41
N LEU A 82 11.81 6.11 -0.06
CA LEU A 82 12.18 5.38 -1.28
C LEU A 82 12.17 6.28 -2.52
N GLU A 83 11.17 7.15 -2.65
CA GLU A 83 11.12 8.14 -3.74
C GLU A 83 12.31 9.11 -3.67
N ALA A 84 12.63 9.63 -2.49
CA ALA A 84 13.77 10.51 -2.30
C ALA A 84 15.11 9.85 -2.68
N ILE A 85 15.30 8.57 -2.30
CA ILE A 85 16.46 7.77 -2.69
C ILE A 85 16.51 7.60 -4.21
N PHE A 86 15.38 7.27 -4.85
CA PHE A 86 15.31 7.10 -6.30
C PHE A 86 15.77 8.36 -7.04
N PHE A 87 15.33 9.55 -6.62
CA PHE A 87 15.71 10.81 -7.26
C PHE A 87 17.13 11.29 -6.91
N THR A 88 17.60 11.03 -5.69
CA THR A 88 18.92 11.49 -5.23
C THR A 88 20.07 10.69 -5.83
N PHE A 89 19.86 9.41 -6.13
CA PHE A 89 20.92 8.50 -6.58
C PHE A 89 20.69 7.90 -7.98
N PRO A 90 20.64 8.73 -9.05
CA PRO A 90 20.36 8.25 -10.40
C PRO A 90 21.39 7.24 -10.93
N ARG A 91 22.65 7.34 -10.48
CA ARG A 91 23.76 6.44 -10.89
C ARG A 91 23.61 4.99 -10.42
N PHE A 92 22.76 4.71 -9.44
CA PHE A 92 22.53 3.36 -8.91
C PHE A 92 21.25 2.71 -9.45
N ARG A 93 20.55 3.38 -10.38
CA ARG A 93 19.37 2.81 -11.03
C ARG A 93 19.80 1.69 -11.98
N THR A 94 19.09 0.57 -11.94
CA THR A 94 19.33 -0.60 -12.80
C THR A 94 18.69 -0.45 -14.19
N GLN A 95 17.73 0.46 -14.34
CA GLN A 95 17.02 0.71 -15.59
C GLN A 95 17.79 1.69 -16.49
N PRO A 96 17.86 1.44 -17.81
CA PRO A 96 18.49 2.33 -18.76
C PRO A 96 17.85 3.73 -18.78
N PRO A 97 18.63 4.82 -18.89
CA PRO A 97 18.11 6.20 -18.94
C PRO A 97 17.02 6.44 -20.00
N LYS A 98 17.06 5.74 -21.14
CA LYS A 98 16.03 5.82 -22.20
C LYS A 98 14.65 5.33 -21.76
N GLU A 99 14.58 4.39 -20.82
CA GLU A 99 13.32 3.90 -20.25
C GLU A 99 12.71 4.92 -19.30
N HIS A 100 13.56 5.83 -18.80
CA HIS A 100 13.19 6.97 -17.98
C HIS A 100 12.76 8.22 -18.76
N ALA A 101 12.82 8.21 -20.10
CA ALA A 101 12.47 9.37 -20.91
C ALA A 101 10.94 9.53 -21.01
N LEU A 102 10.44 10.68 -20.55
CA LEU A 102 9.03 11.07 -20.62
C LEU A 102 8.73 11.62 -22.03
N LYS A 103 7.60 11.22 -22.62
CA LYS A 103 6.97 12.00 -23.71
C LYS A 103 6.20 13.18 -23.08
N GLU A 104 5.90 14.23 -23.84
CA GLU A 104 5.25 15.46 -23.32
C GLU A 104 4.03 15.21 -22.41
N LYS A 105 3.86 16.08 -21.41
CA LYS A 105 2.80 16.09 -20.36
C LYS A 105 2.54 14.74 -19.71
N LYS A 106 3.55 14.25 -18.98
CA LYS A 106 3.46 13.04 -18.17
C LYS A 106 3.81 13.31 -16.73
N ASP A 107 3.28 12.49 -15.85
CA ASP A 107 3.65 12.53 -14.45
C ASP A 107 5.08 12.02 -14.19
N LEU A 108 5.56 12.08 -12.93
CA LEU A 108 6.89 11.60 -12.55
C LEU A 108 7.10 10.09 -12.78
N CYS A 109 6.07 9.35 -13.19
CA CYS A 109 6.07 7.92 -13.50
C CYS A 109 5.99 7.62 -15.01
N GLY A 110 5.91 8.63 -15.88
CA GLY A 110 5.79 8.41 -17.33
C GLY A 110 4.41 8.07 -17.83
N ARG A 111 3.39 8.34 -17.01
CA ARG A 111 1.98 8.06 -17.31
C ARG A 111 1.31 9.28 -17.92
N ASP A 112 0.40 9.04 -18.86
CA ASP A 112 -0.52 10.09 -19.31
C ASP A 112 -1.66 10.31 -18.28
N MET A 113 -2.52 11.30 -18.54
CA MET A 113 -3.58 11.67 -17.62
C MET A 113 -4.68 10.61 -17.46
N GLU A 114 -4.96 9.82 -18.50
CA GLU A 114 -5.98 8.76 -18.44
C GLU A 114 -5.47 7.60 -17.59
N GLN A 115 -4.22 7.19 -17.83
CA GLN A 115 -3.51 6.20 -17.03
C GLN A 115 -3.43 6.63 -15.56
N LEU A 116 -3.14 7.91 -15.29
CA LEU A 116 -3.10 8.45 -13.94
C LEU A 116 -4.46 8.34 -13.24
N GLN A 117 -5.58 8.66 -13.91
CA GLN A 117 -6.91 8.56 -13.30
C GLN A 117 -7.28 7.11 -12.91
N THR A 118 -6.97 6.16 -13.79
CA THR A 118 -7.18 4.73 -13.52
C THR A 118 -6.39 4.26 -12.30
N ILE A 119 -5.14 4.71 -12.17
CA ILE A 119 -4.30 4.37 -11.02
C ILE A 119 -4.81 5.01 -9.73
N LEU A 120 -5.21 6.29 -9.77
CA LEU A 120 -5.80 6.93 -8.61
C LEU A 120 -7.09 6.21 -8.15
N PHE A 121 -7.84 5.63 -9.09
CA PHE A 121 -8.97 4.76 -8.75
C PHE A 121 -8.50 3.47 -8.05
N HIS A 122 -7.45 2.80 -8.55
CA HIS A 122 -6.85 1.65 -7.89
C HIS A 122 -6.32 1.98 -6.48
N ASP A 123 -5.64 3.10 -6.30
CA ASP A 123 -5.16 3.55 -4.98
C ASP A 123 -6.31 3.67 -3.97
N ARG A 124 -7.44 4.26 -4.40
CA ARG A 124 -8.64 4.39 -3.56
C ARG A 124 -9.23 3.02 -3.22
N LEU A 125 -9.27 2.11 -4.18
CA LEU A 125 -9.73 0.74 -3.95
C LEU A 125 -8.80 -0.03 -3.02
N THR A 126 -7.47 0.09 -3.15
CA THR A 126 -6.49 -0.46 -2.22
C THR A 126 -6.77 0.04 -0.80
N LEU A 127 -6.88 1.35 -0.63
CA LEU A 127 -7.12 1.95 0.67
C LEU A 127 -8.43 1.47 1.30
N LEU A 128 -9.54 1.55 0.55
CA LEU A 128 -10.86 1.18 1.05
C LEU A 128 -10.97 -0.31 1.35
N SER A 129 -10.49 -1.16 0.43
CA SER A 129 -10.56 -2.60 0.61
C SER A 129 -9.68 -3.06 1.76
N GLN A 130 -8.46 -2.55 1.91
CA GLN A 130 -7.60 -2.90 3.06
C GLN A 130 -8.17 -2.38 4.38
N PHE A 131 -8.67 -1.15 4.41
CA PHE A 131 -9.29 -0.59 5.62
C PHE A 131 -10.52 -1.39 6.02
N ALA A 132 -11.46 -1.60 5.09
CA ALA A 132 -12.67 -2.36 5.33
C ALA A 132 -12.35 -3.81 5.72
N PHE A 133 -11.32 -4.41 5.14
CA PHE A 133 -10.90 -5.76 5.48
C PHE A 133 -10.33 -5.84 6.91
N ASN A 134 -9.44 -4.94 7.32
CA ASN A 134 -8.88 -4.93 8.68
C ASN A 134 -9.98 -4.70 9.74
N VAL A 135 -10.85 -3.70 9.51
CA VAL A 135 -11.96 -3.42 10.42
C VAL A 135 -13.01 -4.55 10.40
N GLY A 136 -13.25 -5.13 9.23
CA GLY A 136 -14.15 -6.27 9.06
C GLY A 136 -13.66 -7.50 9.82
N LEU A 137 -12.39 -7.84 9.72
CA LEU A 137 -11.77 -8.94 10.47
C LEU A 137 -11.91 -8.75 11.97
N TYR A 138 -11.66 -7.52 12.45
CA TYR A 138 -11.81 -7.18 13.87
C TYR A 138 -13.21 -7.50 14.41
N TYR A 139 -14.26 -7.16 13.68
CA TYR A 139 -15.65 -7.41 14.11
C TYR A 139 -16.16 -8.81 13.79
N ALA A 140 -15.69 -9.43 12.70
CA ALA A 140 -16.17 -10.73 12.24
C ALA A 140 -15.54 -11.91 12.99
N ILE A 141 -14.31 -11.75 13.50
CA ILE A 141 -13.54 -12.82 14.12
C ILE A 141 -13.03 -12.35 15.50
N PRO A 142 -13.78 -12.63 16.57
CA PRO A 142 -13.33 -12.32 17.93
C PRO A 142 -11.99 -12.99 18.24
N GLY A 143 -11.05 -12.26 18.86
CA GLY A 143 -9.70 -12.73 19.15
C GLY A 143 -8.74 -12.68 17.96
N TYR A 144 -9.17 -12.20 16.78
CA TYR A 144 -8.31 -12.13 15.60
C TYR A 144 -7.10 -11.21 15.78
N TYR A 145 -7.27 -10.10 16.50
CA TYR A 145 -6.17 -9.27 16.98
C TYR A 145 -5.97 -9.58 18.47
N PRO A 146 -5.07 -10.52 18.84
CA PRO A 146 -5.03 -11.08 20.19
C PRO A 146 -4.74 -10.03 21.26
N ALA A 147 -5.49 -10.06 22.36
CA ALA A 147 -5.34 -9.11 23.46
C ALA A 147 -3.93 -9.19 24.09
N ALA A 148 -3.42 -8.07 24.59
CA ALA A 148 -2.07 -8.00 25.19
C ALA A 148 -1.89 -8.92 26.44
N THR A 149 -2.98 -9.43 26.99
CA THR A 149 -3.01 -10.36 28.11
C THR A 149 -2.84 -11.83 27.71
N ASP A 150 -2.75 -12.14 26.41
CA ASP A 150 -2.64 -13.51 25.93
C ASP A 150 -1.28 -14.12 26.28
N VAL A 151 -1.29 -15.43 26.53
CA VAL A 151 -0.09 -16.20 26.91
C VAL A 151 0.93 -16.13 25.77
N VAL A 152 2.08 -15.53 26.04
CA VAL A 152 3.17 -15.43 25.07
C VAL A 152 3.81 -16.79 24.86
N ALA A 153 3.76 -17.31 23.64
CA ALA A 153 4.42 -18.55 23.27
C ALA A 153 5.95 -18.48 23.51
N PRO A 154 6.62 -19.62 23.79
CA PRO A 154 8.08 -19.68 23.91
C PRO A 154 8.80 -19.09 22.69
N LEU A 155 10.00 -18.53 22.90
CA LEU A 155 10.76 -17.84 21.84
C LEU A 155 11.02 -18.72 20.60
N HIS A 156 11.34 -20.00 20.80
CA HIS A 156 11.61 -20.92 19.70
C HIS A 156 10.36 -21.14 18.84
N GLU A 157 9.19 -21.25 19.46
CA GLU A 157 7.92 -21.40 18.75
C GLU A 157 7.60 -20.13 17.96
N ARG A 158 7.79 -18.95 18.57
CA ARG A 158 7.61 -17.67 17.89
C ARG A 158 8.55 -17.49 16.69
N ALA A 159 9.81 -17.92 16.82
CA ALA A 159 10.78 -17.89 15.74
C ALA A 159 10.38 -18.86 14.60
N LEU A 160 9.94 -20.06 14.93
CA LEU A 160 9.44 -21.03 13.95
C LEU A 160 8.19 -20.53 13.24
N ARG A 161 7.23 -19.95 13.98
CA ARG A 161 6.04 -19.30 13.41
C ARG A 161 6.43 -18.16 12.49
N LEU A 162 7.36 -17.29 12.89
CA LEU A 162 7.83 -16.20 12.04
C LEU A 162 8.38 -16.72 10.70
N VAL A 163 9.25 -17.74 10.73
CA VAL A 163 9.83 -18.33 9.52
C VAL A 163 8.76 -19.03 8.66
N GLY A 164 7.87 -19.80 9.30
CA GLY A 164 6.76 -20.48 8.62
C GLY A 164 5.79 -19.50 7.97
N ASN A 165 5.39 -18.46 8.70
CA ASN A 165 4.50 -17.41 8.24
C ASN A 165 5.15 -16.63 7.09
N HIS A 166 6.45 -16.33 7.17
CA HIS A 166 7.18 -15.70 6.07
C HIS A 166 7.20 -16.56 4.80
N TYR A 167 7.37 -17.88 4.94
CA TYR A 167 7.31 -18.81 3.82
C TYR A 167 5.91 -18.88 3.20
N LEU A 168 4.87 -19.06 4.02
CA LEU A 168 3.48 -19.12 3.57
C LEU A 168 3.05 -17.82 2.88
N MET A 169 3.43 -16.67 3.46
CA MET A 169 3.21 -15.37 2.86
C MET A 169 3.90 -15.27 1.50
N SER A 170 5.21 -15.56 1.43
CA SER A 170 5.98 -15.49 0.18
C SER A 170 5.41 -16.40 -0.91
N PHE A 171 5.00 -17.62 -0.55
CA PHE A 171 4.36 -18.57 -1.47
C PHE A 171 3.03 -18.03 -2.00
N GLY A 172 2.15 -17.55 -1.12
CA GLY A 172 0.85 -17.00 -1.50
C GLY A 172 0.98 -15.76 -2.39
N MET A 173 1.83 -14.81 -1.99
CA MET A 173 2.12 -13.60 -2.78
C MET A 173 2.61 -13.95 -4.18
N TYR A 174 3.55 -14.91 -4.31
CA TYR A 174 4.07 -15.33 -5.61
C TYR A 174 2.97 -15.86 -6.53
N TRP A 175 2.14 -16.80 -6.05
CA TRP A 175 1.14 -17.45 -6.91
C TRP A 175 -0.01 -16.53 -7.29
N MET A 176 -0.44 -15.65 -6.38
CA MET A 176 -1.41 -14.60 -6.70
C MET A 176 -0.85 -13.63 -7.74
N HIS A 177 0.35 -13.10 -7.52
CA HIS A 177 0.97 -12.19 -8.48
C HIS A 177 1.16 -12.90 -9.84
N ARG A 178 1.54 -14.17 -9.84
CA ARG A 178 1.64 -14.98 -11.06
C ARG A 178 0.28 -15.11 -11.75
N ALA A 179 -0.80 -15.36 -11.02
CA ALA A 179 -2.16 -15.43 -11.56
C ALA A 179 -2.56 -14.12 -12.27
N LEU A 180 -2.19 -12.97 -11.69
CA LEU A 180 -2.42 -11.66 -12.28
C LEU A 180 -1.71 -11.44 -13.63
N HIS A 181 -0.61 -12.16 -13.88
CA HIS A 181 0.11 -12.12 -15.16
C HIS A 181 -0.40 -13.13 -16.19
N VAL A 182 -0.86 -14.31 -15.76
CA VAL A 182 -1.17 -15.41 -16.69
C VAL A 182 -2.64 -15.50 -17.06
N VAL A 183 -3.55 -14.99 -16.24
CA VAL A 183 -4.99 -15.00 -16.53
C VAL A 183 -5.34 -13.74 -17.33
N PRO A 184 -5.80 -13.85 -18.60
CA PRO A 184 -6.00 -12.70 -19.47
C PRO A 184 -6.88 -11.61 -18.86
N PHE A 185 -8.01 -11.98 -18.26
CA PHE A 185 -8.90 -11.01 -17.62
C PHE A 185 -8.20 -10.20 -16.52
N LEU A 186 -7.44 -10.87 -15.65
CA LEU A 186 -6.74 -10.22 -14.54
C LEU A 186 -5.61 -9.32 -15.06
N TRP A 187 -4.91 -9.76 -16.10
CA TRP A 187 -3.88 -8.96 -16.75
C TRP A 187 -4.48 -7.71 -17.40
N ASP A 188 -5.43 -7.90 -18.32
CA ASP A 188 -5.97 -6.84 -19.18
C ASP A 188 -6.74 -5.78 -18.41
N ASN A 189 -7.38 -6.15 -17.29
CA ASN A 189 -8.31 -5.26 -16.58
C ASN A 189 -7.85 -4.82 -15.19
N ILE A 190 -6.75 -5.38 -14.65
CA ILE A 190 -6.33 -5.13 -13.27
C ILE A 190 -4.82 -4.93 -13.16
N HIS A 191 -4.03 -5.93 -13.59
CA HIS A 191 -2.59 -5.94 -13.32
C HIS A 191 -1.78 -5.09 -14.29
N SER A 192 -2.15 -5.05 -15.57
CA SER A 192 -1.40 -4.30 -16.59
C SER A 192 -1.31 -2.80 -16.30
N TYR A 193 -2.21 -2.25 -15.48
CA TYR A 193 -2.31 -0.82 -15.22
C TYR A 193 -1.12 -0.27 -14.42
N HIS A 194 -0.65 -1.00 -13.41
CA HIS A 194 0.54 -0.56 -12.68
C HIS A 194 1.81 -0.70 -13.54
N HIS A 195 1.83 -1.63 -14.50
CA HIS A 195 2.92 -1.77 -15.48
C HIS A 195 2.98 -0.63 -16.49
N TRP A 196 1.98 0.27 -16.52
CA TRP A 196 2.09 1.52 -17.30
C TRP A 196 3.12 2.48 -16.72
N ALA A 197 3.50 2.30 -15.45
CA ALA A 197 4.60 3.03 -14.85
C ALA A 197 5.92 2.69 -15.52
N LYS A 198 6.59 3.70 -16.05
CA LYS A 198 7.96 3.58 -16.58
C LYS A 198 9.02 3.73 -15.50
N HIS A 199 8.63 4.28 -14.36
CA HIS A 199 9.49 4.47 -13.21
C HIS A 199 8.99 3.62 -12.04
N PRO A 200 9.86 2.80 -11.44
CA PRO A 200 9.54 2.04 -10.24
C PRO A 200 9.60 3.00 -9.04
N LEU A 201 8.58 3.84 -8.89
CA LEU A 201 8.37 4.59 -7.66
C LEU A 201 7.65 3.69 -6.66
N SER A 202 7.95 3.89 -5.37
CA SER A 202 7.39 3.12 -4.24
C SER A 202 5.87 3.05 -4.26
N ARG A 203 5.19 4.15 -4.59
CA ARG A 203 3.74 4.19 -4.79
C ARG A 203 3.25 3.16 -5.82
N ASN A 204 3.98 3.04 -6.93
CA ASN A 204 3.63 2.09 -7.98
C ASN A 204 3.91 0.64 -7.60
N THR A 205 4.51 0.39 -6.44
CA THR A 205 4.74 -0.97 -5.93
C THR A 205 3.80 -1.29 -4.78
N TYR A 206 3.47 -0.28 -3.96
CA TYR A 206 2.77 -0.51 -2.69
C TYR A 206 1.33 0.03 -2.65
N ASP A 207 0.95 0.97 -3.51
CA ASP A 207 -0.34 1.66 -3.39
C ASP A 207 -1.28 1.35 -4.57
N ASP A 208 -0.78 1.34 -5.81
CA ASP A 208 -1.60 1.19 -7.03
C ASP A 208 -1.81 -0.27 -7.50
N HIS A 209 -1.27 -1.22 -6.74
CA HIS A 209 -1.36 -2.66 -6.95
C HIS A 209 -2.60 -3.26 -6.29
N TRP A 210 -3.80 -2.76 -6.59
CA TRP A 210 -5.01 -3.07 -5.80
C TRP A 210 -5.25 -4.55 -5.50
N LEU A 211 -5.49 -5.38 -6.51
CA LEU A 211 -5.86 -6.79 -6.28
C LEU A 211 -4.68 -7.60 -5.71
N ASP A 212 -3.45 -7.27 -6.09
CA ASP A 212 -2.26 -7.89 -5.53
C ASP A 212 -2.14 -7.58 -4.04
N ASN A 213 -2.21 -6.30 -3.67
CA ASN A 213 -2.19 -5.84 -2.28
C ASN A 213 -3.35 -6.38 -1.44
N PHE A 214 -4.56 -6.46 -2.02
CA PHE A 214 -5.71 -7.02 -1.33
C PHE A 214 -5.52 -8.52 -1.08
N GLY A 215 -5.09 -9.28 -2.10
CA GLY A 215 -4.76 -10.68 -1.91
C GLY A 215 -3.61 -10.87 -0.90
N ASN A 216 -2.61 -9.97 -0.90
CA ASN A 216 -1.46 -10.05 0.02
C ASN A 216 -1.94 -9.84 1.46
N ALA A 217 -2.93 -8.95 1.64
CA ALA A 217 -3.61 -8.82 2.91
C ALA A 217 -4.36 -10.11 3.29
N VAL A 218 -5.12 -10.73 2.38
CA VAL A 218 -5.82 -12.02 2.64
C VAL A 218 -4.84 -13.11 3.06
N VAL A 219 -3.76 -13.32 2.30
CA VAL A 219 -2.73 -14.33 2.61
C VAL A 219 -2.05 -14.00 3.95
N GLY A 220 -1.65 -12.75 4.15
CA GLY A 220 -1.02 -12.32 5.39
C GLY A 220 -1.92 -12.57 6.61
N HIS A 221 -3.20 -12.23 6.48
CA HIS A 221 -4.18 -12.32 7.55
C HIS A 221 -4.62 -13.75 7.87
N PHE A 222 -4.78 -14.62 6.88
CA PHE A 222 -5.34 -15.97 7.10
C PHE A 222 -4.31 -17.09 7.05
N CYS A 223 -3.17 -16.88 6.40
CA CYS A 223 -2.16 -17.92 6.19
C CYS A 223 -0.87 -17.65 6.97
N ALA A 224 -0.68 -16.46 7.54
CA ALA A 224 0.60 -16.03 8.12
C ALA A 224 0.46 -15.26 9.45
N GLN A 225 -0.47 -15.65 10.33
CA GLN A 225 -0.64 -15.10 11.68
C GLN A 225 0.23 -15.78 12.74
#